data_AF-A0AA88KVZ5-F1
#
_entry.id   AF-A0AA88KVZ5-F1
#
_cell.length_a   1.000
_cell.length_b   1.000
_cell.length_c   1.000
_cell.angle_alpha   90.00
_cell.angle_beta   90.00
_cell.angle_gamma   90.00
#
_symmetry.space_group_name_H-M   'P 1'
#
loop_
_entity.id
_entity.type
_entity.pdbx_description
1 polymer ?
#
loop_
_entity_poly.entity_id
_entity_poly.type
_entity_poly.pdbx_seq_one_letter_code
_entity_poly.pdbx_strand_id
1 'polypeptide(L)'
;MGIVEEVSKMEEVKDSPTEGHAVQIVRVNEDHTFSLDEEALAEVLNQEYCRDKPLAIISVAGAFRKGKSFLLDFMLRYLKKQ
;
A
#
# COMPACT_ATOMS: atom_id res chain seq x y z
N MET A 1 40.76 -16.69 2.02
CA MET A 1 39.61 -17.50 2.46
C MET A 1 38.60 -16.55 3.11
N GLY A 2 38.04 -15.65 2.30
CA GLY A 2 37.27 -14.48 2.77
C GLY A 2 36.04 -14.26 1.92
N ILE A 3 35.30 -15.35 1.65
CA ILE A 3 34.06 -15.35 0.85
C ILE A 3 32.93 -16.08 1.62
N VAL A 4 33.13 -16.38 2.91
CA VAL A 4 32.23 -17.22 3.70
C VAL A 4 31.51 -16.49 4.83
N GLU A 5 31.77 -15.19 5.04
CA GLU A 5 31.14 -14.41 6.12
C GLU A 5 30.11 -13.38 5.64
N GLU A 6 29.86 -13.26 4.33
CA GLU A 6 28.94 -12.24 3.77
C GLU A 6 27.57 -12.79 3.34
N VAL A 7 27.29 -14.07 3.62
CA VAL A 7 26.03 -14.75 3.22
C VAL A 7 25.08 -14.98 4.41
N SER A 8 25.39 -14.45 5.59
CA SER A 8 24.71 -14.77 6.85
C SER A 8 23.95 -13.58 7.46
N LYS A 9 23.18 -12.84 6.64
CA LYS A 9 22.06 -12.06 7.17
C LYS A 9 20.88 -11.95 6.19
N MET A 10 20.44 -13.11 5.74
CA MET A 10 19.08 -13.32 5.25
C MET A 10 18.19 -13.46 6.50
N GLU A 11 17.86 -12.33 7.13
CA GLU A 11 16.98 -12.30 8.30
C GLU A 11 15.51 -12.32 7.86
N GLU A 12 14.92 -13.50 7.97
CA GLU A 12 13.58 -13.73 8.52
C GLU A 12 12.44 -12.87 7.93
N VAL A 13 11.95 -13.28 6.75
CA VAL A 13 10.61 -12.90 6.31
C VAL A 13 9.60 -13.55 7.25
N LYS A 14 9.15 -12.79 8.25
CA LYS A 14 7.98 -13.12 9.07
C LYS A 14 6.78 -13.26 8.15
N ASP A 15 6.48 -14.49 7.76
CA ASP A 15 5.15 -14.88 7.26
C ASP A 15 4.16 -14.88 8.43
N SER A 16 3.88 -13.68 8.94
CA SER A 16 2.59 -13.39 9.56
C SER A 16 1.62 -13.08 8.44
N PRO A 17 0.33 -13.52 8.49
CA PRO A 17 -0.63 -13.16 7.46
C PRO A 17 -0.67 -11.63 7.38
N THR A 18 -0.10 -11.08 6.31
CA THR A 18 0.18 -9.65 6.20
C THR A 18 -1.16 -8.94 6.05
N GLU A 19 -1.69 -8.47 7.17
CA GLU A 19 -2.95 -7.74 7.16
C GLU A 19 -2.76 -6.46 6.35
N GLY A 20 -3.50 -6.32 5.24
CA GLY A 20 -3.41 -5.14 4.39
C GLY A 20 -3.66 -3.86 5.18
N HIS A 21 -2.82 -2.85 4.98
CA HIS A 21 -2.86 -1.57 5.69
C HIS A 21 -3.01 -0.39 4.72
N ALA A 22 -3.39 0.78 5.23
CA ALA A 22 -3.51 1.99 4.43
C ALA A 22 -2.12 2.61 4.16
N VAL A 23 -1.80 2.83 2.89
CA VAL A 23 -0.57 3.50 2.44
C VAL A 23 -0.90 4.91 1.97
N GLN A 24 -0.23 5.92 2.52
CA GLN A 24 -0.41 7.30 2.09
C GLN A 24 0.46 7.58 0.86
N ILE A 25 -0.16 7.69 -0.31
CA ILE A 25 0.53 7.99 -1.57
C ILE A 25 0.48 9.47 -1.97
N VAL A 26 -0.42 10.27 -1.38
CA VAL A 26 -0.51 11.72 -1.64
C VAL A 26 -0.37 12.47 -0.33
N ARG A 27 0.51 13.46 -0.31
CA ARG A 27 0.77 14.35 0.83
C ARG A 27 0.33 15.77 0.48
N VAL A 28 -0.20 16.47 1.48
CA VAL A 28 -0.54 17.89 1.39
C VAL A 28 0.55 18.64 2.12
N ASN A 29 1.27 19.49 1.41
CA ASN A 29 2.35 20.29 1.96
C ASN A 29 1.81 21.57 2.62
N GLU A 30 2.65 22.24 3.41
CA GLU A 30 2.28 23.48 4.11
C GLU A 30 1.95 24.64 3.15
N ASP A 31 2.58 24.65 1.97
CA ASP A 31 2.35 25.60 0.88
C ASP A 31 1.08 25.30 0.05
N HIS A 32 0.21 24.42 0.56
CA HIS A 32 -1.01 23.94 -0.10
C HIS A 32 -0.76 23.21 -1.43
N THR A 33 0.47 22.79 -1.72
CA THR A 33 0.77 21.92 -2.85
C THR A 33 0.54 20.45 -2.49
N PHE A 34 0.39 19.63 -3.52
CA PHE A 34 0.29 18.18 -3.38
C PHE A 34 1.59 17.55 -3.87
N SER A 35 2.15 16.62 -3.09
CA SER A 35 3.26 15.78 -3.50
C SER A 35 2.82 14.32 -3.56
N LEU A 36 3.32 13.61 -4.58
CA LEU A 36 3.10 12.18 -4.76
C LEU A 36 4.29 11.44 -4.13
N ASP A 37 3.99 10.41 -3.35
CA ASP A 37 4.98 9.49 -2.82
C ASP A 37 5.16 8.34 -3.83
N GLU A 38 6.07 8.55 -4.77
CA GLU A 38 6.33 7.60 -5.88
C GLU A 38 6.88 6.26 -5.36
N GLU A 39 7.70 6.29 -4.31
CA GLU A 39 8.28 5.10 -3.70
C GLU A 39 7.19 4.23 -3.05
N ALA A 40 6.31 4.85 -2.24
CA ALA A 40 5.21 4.14 -1.61
C ALA A 40 4.20 3.59 -2.64
N LEU A 41 3.94 4.33 -3.72
CA LEU A 41 3.08 3.85 -4.81
C LEU A 41 3.69 2.68 -5.56
N ALA A 42 5.00 2.75 -5.85
CA ALA A 42 5.74 1.69 -6.52
C ALA A 42 5.74 0.40 -5.68
N GLU A 43 5.90 0.49 -4.35
CA GLU A 43 5.84 -0.66 -3.45
C GLU A 43 4.51 -1.42 -3.52
N VAL A 44 3.38 -0.70 -3.67
CA VAL A 44 2.05 -1.32 -3.76
C VAL A 44 1.78 -1.92 -5.15
N LEU A 45 2.16 -1.23 -6.23
CA LEU A 45 1.80 -1.63 -7.60
C LEU A 45 2.80 -2.59 -8.25
N ASN A 46 4.08 -2.58 -7.84
CA ASN A 46 5.11 -3.42 -8.47
C ASN A 46 5.25 -4.82 -7.86
N GLN A 47 4.30 -5.26 -7.05
CA GLN A 47 4.34 -6.60 -6.45
C GLN A 47 4.14 -7.68 -7.53
N GLU A 48 4.89 -8.77 -7.44
CA GLU A 48 4.95 -9.80 -8.48
C GLU A 48 3.58 -10.38 -8.86
N TYR A 49 2.67 -10.48 -7.88
CA TYR A 49 1.33 -11.04 -8.11
C TYR A 49 0.33 -10.05 -8.74
N CYS A 50 0.65 -8.74 -8.85
CA CYS A 50 -0.29 -7.73 -9.36
C CYS A 50 0.25 -6.83 -10.48
N ARG A 51 1.58 -6.73 -10.67
CA ARG A 51 2.23 -5.81 -11.62
C ARG A 51 1.68 -5.88 -13.04
N ASP A 52 1.43 -7.07 -13.57
CA ASP A 52 1.03 -7.28 -14.97
C ASP A 52 -0.49 -7.47 -15.15
N LYS A 53 -1.28 -7.18 -14.10
CA LYS A 53 -2.74 -7.35 -14.13
C LYS A 53 -3.44 -6.02 -14.44
N PRO A 54 -4.60 -6.04 -15.15
CA PRO A 54 -5.42 -4.85 -15.31
C PRO A 54 -5.80 -4.24 -13.95
N LEU A 55 -5.60 -2.92 -13.80
CA LEU A 55 -5.87 -2.19 -12.57
C LEU A 55 -7.25 -1.53 -12.59
N ALA A 56 -8.06 -1.76 -11.55
CA ALA A 56 -9.29 -1.02 -11.31
C ALA A 56 -9.09 -0.07 -10.12
N ILE A 57 -9.33 1.22 -10.33
CA ILE A 57 -9.21 2.25 -9.29
C ILE A 57 -10.60 2.61 -8.77
N ILE A 58 -10.82 2.39 -7.48
CA ILE A 58 -12.05 2.78 -6.78
C ILE A 58 -11.71 3.97 -5.89
N SER A 59 -12.39 5.10 -6.11
CA SER A 59 -12.17 6.33 -5.33
C SER A 59 -13.50 6.87 -4.79
N VAL A 60 -13.44 7.43 -3.57
CA VAL A 60 -14.58 8.06 -2.90
C VAL A 60 -14.19 9.50 -2.55
N ALA A 61 -14.81 10.46 -3.22
CA ALA A 61 -14.61 11.90 -2.99
C ALA A 61 -15.85 12.56 -2.40
N GLY A 62 -15.69 13.71 -1.74
CA GLY A 62 -16.80 14.50 -1.18
C GLY A 62 -16.45 15.25 0.10
N ALA A 63 -17.45 15.94 0.68
CA ALA A 63 -17.25 16.82 1.83
C ALA A 63 -16.67 16.12 3.07
N PHE A 64 -15.94 16.87 3.90
CA PHE A 64 -15.32 16.39 5.13
C PHE A 64 -16.38 15.87 6.13
N ARG A 65 -16.08 14.77 6.83
CA ARG A 65 -16.96 14.10 7.81
C ARG A 65 -18.30 13.55 7.29
N LYS A 66 -18.43 13.26 5.99
CA LYS A 66 -19.60 12.56 5.41
C LYS A 66 -19.48 11.02 5.39
N GLY A 67 -18.60 10.43 6.20
CA GLY A 67 -18.48 8.97 6.29
C GLY A 67 -17.72 8.30 5.14
N LYS A 68 -16.85 9.03 4.42
CA LYS A 68 -16.07 8.46 3.31
C LYS A 68 -15.21 7.26 3.74
N SER A 69 -14.46 7.40 4.84
CA SER A 69 -13.65 6.31 5.40
C SER A 69 -14.52 5.13 5.86
N PHE A 70 -15.73 5.40 6.35
CA PHE A 70 -16.69 4.35 6.74
C PHE A 70 -17.17 3.53 5.53
N LEU A 71 -17.46 4.18 4.40
CA LEU A 71 -17.83 3.49 3.17
C LEU A 71 -16.67 2.63 2.64
N LEU A 72 -15.45 3.17 2.62
CA LEU A 72 -14.26 2.42 2.19
C LEU A 72 -13.99 1.19 3.08
N ASP A 73 -14.18 1.32 4.40
CA ASP A 73 -14.09 0.17 5.32
C ASP A 73 -15.09 -0.94 4.96
N PHE A 74 -16.32 -0.57 4.58
CA PHE A 74 -17.31 -1.54 4.11
C PHE A 74 -16.88 -2.24 2.81
N MET A 75 -16.29 -1.51 1.87
CA MET A 75 -15.74 -2.10 0.63
C MET A 75 -14.61 -3.08 0.94
N LEU A 76 -13.69 -2.74 1.85
CA LEU A 76 -12.61 -3.65 2.27
C LEU A 76 -13.17 -4.94 2.87
N ARG A 77 -14.21 -4.86 3.70
CA ARG A 77 -14.88 -6.05 4.27
C ARG A 77 -15.54 -6.93 3.21
N TYR A 78 -16.06 -6.34 2.13
CA TYR A 78 -16.62 -7.08 1.02
C TYR A 78 -15.53 -7.80 0.23
N LEU A 79 -14.42 -7.11 -0.09
CA LEU A 79 -13.31 -7.67 -0.86
C LEU A 79 -12.53 -8.76 -0.10
N LYS A 80 -12.36 -8.62 1.22
CA LYS A 80 -11.70 -9.64 2.07
C LYS A 80 -12.51 -10.93 2.25
N LYS A 81 -13.82 -10.91 1.95
CA LYS A 81 -14.71 -12.07 2.12
C LYS A 81 -14.74 -13.00 0.90
N GLN A 82 -13.88 -12.78 -0.09
CA GLN A 82 -13.73 -13.65 -1.25
C GLN A 82 -12.73 -14.78 -1.01
#